data_AF-A0A1J5WZX9-F1
#
_entry.id   AF-A0A1J5WZX9-F1
#
_cell.length_a   1.000
_cell.length_b   1.000
_cell.length_c   1.000
_cell.angle_alpha   90.00
_cell.angle_beta   90.00
_cell.angle_gamma   90.00
#
_symmetry.space_group_name_H-M   'P 1'
#
loop_
_entity.id
_entity.type
_entity.pdbx_description
1 polymer ?
#
loop_
_entity_poly.entity_id
_entity_poly.type
_entity_poly.pdbx_seq_one_letter_code
_entity_poly.pdbx_strand_id
1 'polypeptide(L)'
;MSLSVTPERAVPFRQTEDEKGLTTTLLLSNSSDRRVMYKIRINVLKVYSVKPAISIIRPGERLRVEVQMSAEGKKGLREKDKLLIQYRFLPDEHSVHDRPLAEEWRVLGEDGEKPEERVLRVHVVHTDEEYDAHYAAAEPLPAGEEELPAPPLQLAPADTSSPFAVPPGAALLACVFSFLLGSFFFFESNR
;
A
#
# COMPACT_ATOMS: atom_id res chain seq x y z
N MET A 1 -19.27 -17.95 -2.85
CA MET A 1 -18.49 -17.38 -1.73
C MET A 1 -17.45 -16.47 -2.35
N SER A 2 -17.48 -15.16 -2.06
CA SER A 2 -16.74 -14.14 -2.81
C SER A 2 -16.04 -13.16 -1.88
N LEU A 3 -15.08 -12.38 -2.41
CA LEU A 3 -14.49 -11.26 -1.68
C LEU A 3 -15.57 -10.18 -1.43
N SER A 4 -15.76 -9.80 -0.17
CA SER A 4 -16.64 -8.69 0.22
C SER A 4 -15.82 -7.41 0.36
N VAL A 5 -16.35 -6.31 -0.16
CA VAL A 5 -15.68 -5.00 -0.18
C VAL A 5 -16.60 -4.02 0.51
N THR A 6 -16.12 -3.37 1.55
CA THR A 6 -16.84 -2.30 2.24
C THR A 6 -16.04 -1.02 2.14
N PRO A 7 -16.64 0.10 1.72
CA PRO A 7 -17.98 0.26 1.14
C PRO A 7 -18.16 -0.43 -0.22
N GLU A 8 -19.38 -0.88 -0.55
CA GLU A 8 -19.61 -1.74 -1.73
C GLU A 8 -19.71 -1.00 -3.07
N ARG A 9 -20.26 0.23 -3.06
CA ARG A 9 -20.64 0.94 -4.30
C ARG A 9 -19.73 2.10 -4.63
N ALA A 10 -19.24 2.78 -3.62
CA ALA A 10 -18.48 4.01 -3.77
C ALA A 10 -17.41 4.12 -2.70
N VAL A 11 -16.33 4.81 -3.03
CA VAL A 11 -15.21 5.12 -2.14
C VAL A 11 -15.43 6.56 -1.64
N PRO A 12 -15.92 6.76 -0.40
CA PRO A 12 -16.22 8.07 0.14
C PRO A 12 -14.92 8.75 0.57
N PHE A 13 -14.65 9.94 0.05
CA PHE A 13 -13.61 10.82 0.59
C PHE A 13 -14.28 11.92 1.40
N ARG A 14 -13.93 12.00 2.68
CA ARG A 14 -14.37 13.10 3.54
C ARG A 14 -13.68 14.38 3.10
N GLN A 15 -14.46 15.36 2.65
CA GLN A 15 -13.92 16.66 2.27
C GLN A 15 -13.59 17.45 3.53
N THR A 16 -12.31 17.55 3.84
CA THR A 16 -11.81 18.44 4.90
C THR A 16 -11.33 19.76 4.28
N GLU A 17 -11.40 20.87 4.99
CA GLU A 17 -10.90 22.17 4.51
C GLU A 17 -9.36 22.20 4.36
N ASP A 18 -8.65 21.28 5.01
CA ASP A 18 -7.20 21.18 4.99
C ASP A 18 -6.61 21.15 3.57
N GLU A 19 -5.49 21.85 3.38
CA GLU A 19 -4.70 21.77 2.13
C GLU A 19 -4.03 20.40 1.94
N LYS A 20 -4.11 19.53 2.94
CA LYS A 20 -3.61 18.15 2.88
C LYS A 20 -4.54 17.29 2.01
N GLY A 21 -3.96 16.24 1.42
CA GLY A 21 -4.72 15.25 0.64
C GLY A 21 -5.85 14.61 1.45
N LEU A 22 -6.83 14.02 0.76
CA LEU A 22 -7.92 13.29 1.41
C LEU A 22 -7.56 11.82 1.53
N THR A 23 -7.94 11.19 2.64
CA THR A 23 -7.67 9.76 2.88
C THR A 23 -8.98 9.06 3.19
N THR A 24 -9.12 7.83 2.69
CA THR A 24 -10.23 6.94 3.00
C THR A 24 -9.76 5.49 3.10
N THR A 25 -10.52 4.66 3.78
CA THR A 25 -10.17 3.25 4.03
C THR A 25 -11.22 2.33 3.45
N LEU A 26 -10.77 1.36 2.66
CA LEU A 26 -11.57 0.24 2.17
C LEU A 26 -11.28 -0.99 3.03
N LEU A 27 -12.32 -1.74 3.37
CA LEU A 27 -12.22 -3.00 4.07
C LEU A 27 -12.53 -4.15 3.11
N LEU A 28 -11.54 -5.00 2.88
CA LEU A 28 -11.67 -6.22 2.09
C LEU A 28 -11.80 -7.40 3.05
N SER A 29 -12.89 -8.16 2.98
CA SER A 29 -13.08 -9.35 3.80
C SER A 29 -13.26 -10.59 2.95
N ASN A 30 -12.41 -11.58 3.22
CA ASN A 30 -12.44 -12.86 2.55
C ASN A 30 -13.32 -13.85 3.32
N SER A 31 -14.56 -14.05 2.87
CA SER A 31 -15.48 -15.03 3.44
C SER A 31 -15.36 -16.42 2.82
N SER A 32 -14.34 -16.65 1.98
CA SER A 32 -14.08 -17.95 1.36
C SER A 32 -13.12 -18.79 2.22
N ASP A 33 -13.08 -20.08 1.94
CA ASP A 33 -12.17 -21.08 2.50
C ASP A 33 -10.79 -21.07 1.85
N ARG A 34 -10.61 -20.30 0.77
CA ARG A 34 -9.35 -20.21 -0.01
C ARG A 34 -8.68 -18.86 0.18
N ARG A 35 -7.36 -18.82 -0.02
CA ARG A 35 -6.60 -17.56 -0.05
C ARG A 35 -6.99 -16.76 -1.29
N VAL A 36 -7.16 -15.45 -1.13
CA VAL A 36 -7.53 -14.55 -2.24
C VAL A 36 -6.40 -13.55 -2.48
N MET A 37 -5.90 -13.50 -3.71
CA MET A 37 -5.01 -12.43 -4.15
C MET A 37 -5.85 -11.33 -4.76
N TYR A 38 -5.56 -10.08 -4.41
CA TYR A 38 -6.22 -8.95 -5.06
C TYR A 38 -5.20 -7.95 -5.61
N LYS A 39 -5.67 -7.18 -6.59
CA LYS A 39 -4.96 -6.08 -7.24
C LYS A 39 -5.92 -4.93 -7.47
N ILE A 40 -5.55 -3.76 -6.96
CA ILE A 40 -6.31 -2.53 -7.11
C ILE A 40 -5.68 -1.69 -8.21
N ARG A 41 -6.53 -1.18 -9.10
CA ARG A 41 -6.20 -0.25 -10.17
C ARG A 41 -7.11 0.95 -10.07
N ILE A 42 -6.60 2.13 -10.38
CA ILE A 42 -7.37 3.37 -10.42
C ILE A 42 -7.10 4.09 -11.74
N ASN A 43 -8.12 4.76 -12.28
CA ASN A 43 -8.01 5.41 -13.58
C ASN A 43 -7.01 6.59 -13.57
N VAL A 44 -6.86 7.28 -12.43
CA VAL A 44 -6.05 8.50 -12.32
C VAL A 44 -4.93 8.35 -11.28
N LEU A 45 -3.94 7.50 -11.59
CA LEU A 45 -2.79 7.22 -10.71
C LEU A 45 -1.96 8.46 -10.32
N LYS A 46 -2.06 9.57 -11.06
CA LYS A 46 -1.32 10.81 -10.76
C LYS A 46 -1.78 11.46 -9.45
N VAL A 47 -3.06 11.34 -9.12
CA VAL A 47 -3.65 12.03 -7.95
C VAL A 47 -4.09 11.07 -6.86
N TYR A 48 -4.11 9.76 -7.12
CA TYR A 48 -4.47 8.77 -6.12
C TYR A 48 -3.31 7.80 -5.86
N SER A 49 -3.16 7.41 -4.61
CA SER A 49 -2.29 6.31 -4.20
C SER A 49 -3.07 5.31 -3.34
N VAL A 50 -2.75 4.02 -3.50
CA VAL A 50 -3.45 2.92 -2.81
C VAL A 50 -2.41 2.08 -2.08
N LYS A 51 -2.64 1.80 -0.80
CA LYS A 51 -1.73 1.02 0.05
C LYS A 51 -2.51 0.07 0.96
N PRO A 52 -2.29 -1.26 0.87
CA PRO A 52 -1.55 -1.98 -0.17
C PRO A 52 -2.35 -2.13 -1.47
N ALA A 53 -1.71 -1.86 -2.63
CA ALA A 53 -2.34 -2.01 -3.95
C ALA A 53 -2.46 -3.46 -4.43
N ILE A 54 -1.55 -4.34 -3.98
CA ILE A 54 -1.57 -5.78 -4.24
C ILE A 54 -1.27 -6.48 -2.92
N SER A 55 -2.12 -7.42 -2.53
CA SER A 55 -1.88 -8.25 -1.35
C SER A 55 -2.68 -9.55 -1.43
N ILE A 56 -2.46 -10.43 -0.46
CA ILE A 56 -3.16 -11.71 -0.30
C ILE A 56 -3.90 -11.68 1.03
N ILE A 57 -5.16 -12.12 1.00
CA ILE A 57 -6.05 -12.17 2.16
C ILE A 57 -6.33 -13.63 2.47
N ARG A 58 -6.08 -14.05 3.70
CA ARG A 58 -6.33 -15.43 4.14
C ARG A 58 -7.82 -15.70 4.32
N PRO A 59 -8.24 -16.98 4.32
CA PRO A 59 -9.62 -17.35 4.67
C PRO A 59 -10.04 -16.74 6.00
N GLY A 60 -11.19 -16.06 6.03
CA GLY A 60 -11.72 -15.41 7.24
C GLY A 60 -11.04 -14.10 7.64
N GLU A 61 -10.00 -13.67 6.93
CA GLU A 61 -9.25 -12.45 7.24
C GLU A 61 -9.93 -11.20 6.65
N ARG A 62 -9.71 -10.06 7.32
CA ARG A 62 -10.11 -8.73 6.86
C ARG A 62 -8.86 -7.86 6.71
N LEU A 63 -8.75 -7.16 5.59
CA LEU A 63 -7.64 -6.29 5.29
C LEU A 63 -8.12 -4.86 5.08
N ARG A 64 -7.42 -3.90 5.70
CA ARG A 64 -7.63 -2.47 5.49
C ARG A 64 -6.73 -2.00 4.34
N VAL A 65 -7.34 -1.35 3.36
CA VAL A 65 -6.66 -0.70 2.25
C VAL A 65 -6.89 0.79 2.33
N GLU A 66 -5.82 1.55 2.42
CA GLU A 66 -5.86 3.00 2.43
C GLU A 66 -5.82 3.52 0.99
N VAL A 67 -6.75 4.42 0.67
CA VAL A 67 -6.77 5.17 -0.59
C VAL A 67 -6.58 6.63 -0.25
N GLN A 68 -5.50 7.22 -0.75
CA GLN A 68 -5.14 8.61 -0.52
C GLN A 68 -5.25 9.39 -1.82
N MET A 69 -5.89 10.54 -1.79
CA MET A 69 -5.99 11.52 -2.87
C MET A 69 -5.11 12.72 -2.57
N SER A 70 -4.30 13.16 -3.53
CA SER A 70 -3.42 14.32 -3.38
C SER A 70 -4.20 15.64 -3.38
N ALA A 71 -3.58 16.71 -2.86
CA ALA A 71 -4.14 18.06 -2.85
C ALA A 71 -4.46 18.59 -4.25
N GLU A 72 -3.71 18.16 -5.28
CA GLU A 72 -3.99 18.48 -6.68
C GLU A 72 -5.31 17.84 -7.16
N GLY A 73 -5.55 16.59 -6.76
CA GLY A 73 -6.81 15.89 -7.05
C GLY A 73 -8.01 16.55 -6.40
N LYS A 74 -7.84 17.10 -5.19
CA LYS A 74 -8.89 17.84 -4.47
C LYS A 74 -9.39 19.07 -5.24
N LYS A 75 -8.50 19.80 -5.92
CA LYS A 75 -8.87 21.01 -6.69
C LYS A 75 -9.58 20.69 -8.01
N GLY A 76 -9.31 19.51 -8.57
CA GLY A 76 -9.87 19.04 -9.84
C GLY A 76 -10.87 17.91 -9.67
N LEU A 77 -11.56 17.88 -8.52
CA LEU A 77 -12.43 16.81 -8.04
C LEU A 77 -13.43 16.36 -9.12
N ARG A 78 -13.34 15.10 -9.55
CA ARG A 78 -14.24 14.51 -10.54
C ARG A 78 -14.82 13.22 -9.99
N GLU A 79 -16.11 13.20 -9.69
CA GLU A 79 -16.91 12.00 -9.38
C GLU A 79 -16.92 10.94 -10.50
N LYS A 80 -16.13 11.14 -11.56
CA LYS A 80 -15.96 10.24 -12.69
C LYS A 80 -14.84 9.22 -12.46
N ASP A 81 -14.07 9.38 -11.40
CA ASP A 81 -12.97 8.49 -11.10
C ASP A 81 -13.48 7.13 -10.61
N LYS A 82 -12.81 6.07 -11.08
CA LYS A 82 -13.19 4.68 -10.82
C LYS A 82 -12.00 3.93 -10.27
N LEU A 83 -12.28 3.16 -9.22
CA LEU A 83 -11.36 2.22 -8.61
C LEU A 83 -11.81 0.80 -8.97
N LEU A 84 -10.91 0.03 -9.57
CA LEU A 84 -11.12 -1.33 -10.01
C LEU A 84 -10.36 -2.27 -9.06
N ILE A 85 -11.07 -3.18 -8.41
CA ILE A 85 -10.51 -4.25 -7.58
C ILE A 85 -10.64 -5.53 -8.38
N GLN A 86 -9.50 -6.12 -8.74
CA GLN A 86 -9.43 -7.42 -9.39
C GLN A 86 -8.99 -8.44 -8.33
N TYR A 87 -9.57 -9.63 -8.29
CA TYR A 87 -9.11 -10.69 -7.40
C TYR A 87 -9.19 -12.08 -8.03
N ARG A 88 -8.41 -13.00 -7.47
CA ARG A 88 -8.29 -14.41 -7.88
C ARG A 88 -8.12 -15.28 -6.64
N PHE A 89 -8.62 -16.51 -6.70
CA PHE A 89 -8.36 -17.49 -5.66
C PHE A 89 -7.00 -18.16 -5.89
N LEU A 90 -6.15 -18.20 -4.87
CA LEU A 90 -4.93 -19.00 -4.95
C LEU A 90 -5.26 -20.47 -4.72
N PRO A 91 -4.53 -21.39 -5.35
CA PRO A 91 -4.58 -22.81 -4.98
C PRO A 91 -3.86 -23.05 -3.65
N ASP A 92 -4.28 -24.07 -2.90
CA ASP A 92 -3.78 -24.33 -1.55
C ASP A 92 -2.28 -24.68 -1.52
N GLU A 93 -1.76 -25.21 -2.61
CA GLU A 93 -0.38 -25.70 -2.75
C GLU A 93 0.66 -24.61 -3.05
N HIS A 94 0.24 -23.38 -3.38
CA HIS A 94 1.19 -22.30 -3.68
C HIS A 94 1.79 -21.73 -2.39
N SER A 95 3.06 -22.04 -2.17
CA SER A 95 3.94 -21.29 -1.28
C SER A 95 4.16 -19.90 -1.88
N VAL A 96 3.44 -18.91 -1.35
CA VAL A 96 3.51 -17.48 -1.72
C VAL A 96 4.88 -16.85 -1.40
N HIS A 97 5.84 -17.62 -0.88
CA HIS A 97 6.96 -17.09 -0.11
C HIS A 97 8.23 -16.78 -0.92
N ASP A 98 8.33 -17.21 -2.17
CA ASP A 98 9.60 -17.11 -2.92
C ASP A 98 9.63 -16.03 -4.00
N ARG A 99 8.49 -15.42 -4.35
CA ARG A 99 8.42 -14.43 -5.44
C ARG A 99 7.62 -13.18 -5.08
N PRO A 100 7.91 -12.02 -5.69
CA PRO A 100 7.15 -10.80 -5.44
C PRO A 100 5.69 -10.96 -5.88
N LEU A 101 4.75 -10.40 -5.11
CA LEU A 101 3.31 -10.48 -5.38
C LEU A 101 2.92 -10.02 -6.80
N ALA A 102 3.63 -9.03 -7.36
CA ALA A 102 3.36 -8.58 -8.72
C ALA A 102 3.62 -9.67 -9.78
N GLU A 103 4.60 -10.54 -9.54
CA GLU A 103 4.94 -11.67 -10.40
C GLU A 103 3.96 -12.83 -10.21
N GLU A 104 3.60 -13.14 -8.96
CA GLU A 104 2.57 -14.14 -8.66
C GLU A 104 1.25 -13.81 -9.36
N TRP A 105 0.83 -12.55 -9.33
CA TRP A 105 -0.36 -12.08 -10.05
C TRP A 105 -0.28 -12.30 -11.57
N ARG A 106 0.93 -12.19 -12.15
CA ARG A 106 1.14 -12.42 -13.59
C ARG A 106 1.00 -13.91 -13.92
N VAL A 107 1.63 -14.77 -13.12
CA VAL A 107 1.62 -16.23 -13.30
C VAL A 107 0.20 -16.78 -13.16
N LEU A 108 -0.55 -16.36 -12.13
CA LEU A 108 -1.97 -16.73 -11.98
C LEU A 108 -2.82 -16.32 -13.19
N GLY A 109 -2.37 -15.32 -13.96
CA GLY A 109 -2.97 -14.87 -15.21
C GLY A 109 -2.83 -15.83 -16.38
N GLU A 110 -1.83 -16.71 -16.36
CA GLU A 110 -1.49 -17.63 -17.46
C GLU A 110 -2.39 -18.87 -17.46
N ASP A 111 -2.97 -19.23 -16.30
CA ASP A 111 -3.88 -20.37 -16.13
C ASP A 111 -5.24 -20.20 -16.86
N GLY A 112 -5.46 -19.06 -17.54
CA GLY A 112 -6.67 -18.78 -18.31
C GLY A 112 -7.90 -18.43 -17.47
N GLU A 113 -7.81 -18.53 -16.14
CA GLU A 113 -8.85 -18.05 -15.23
C GLU A 113 -8.95 -16.53 -15.33
N LYS A 114 -10.16 -16.00 -15.54
CA LYS A 114 -10.39 -14.55 -15.57
C LYS A 114 -10.53 -14.05 -14.14
N PRO A 115 -9.90 -12.91 -13.79
CA PRO A 115 -10.05 -12.35 -12.45
C PRO A 115 -11.49 -11.87 -12.26
N GLU A 116 -12.01 -12.01 -11.06
CA GLU A 116 -13.26 -11.35 -10.69
C GLU A 116 -12.99 -9.86 -10.47
N GLU A 117 -13.89 -9.02 -10.96
CA GLU A 117 -13.71 -7.57 -11.01
C GLU A 117 -14.82 -6.84 -10.27
N ARG A 118 -14.45 -5.86 -9.45
CA ARG A 118 -15.35 -4.96 -8.73
C ARG A 118 -14.97 -3.52 -9.04
N VAL A 119 -15.92 -2.72 -9.50
CA VAL A 119 -15.71 -1.30 -9.81
C VAL A 119 -16.43 -0.44 -8.78
N LEU A 120 -15.67 0.39 -8.07
CA LEU A 120 -16.18 1.36 -7.12
C LEU A 120 -16.00 2.77 -7.71
N ARG A 121 -17.00 3.62 -7.52
CA ARG A 121 -16.92 5.03 -7.93
C ARG A 121 -16.36 5.87 -6.80
N VAL A 122 -15.53 6.86 -7.12
CA VAL A 122 -15.10 7.84 -6.13
C VAL A 122 -16.26 8.79 -5.85
N HIS A 123 -16.63 8.92 -4.59
CA HIS A 123 -17.66 9.85 -4.13
C HIS A 123 -17.05 10.77 -3.08
N VAL A 124 -17.37 12.06 -3.14
CA VAL A 124 -16.81 13.03 -2.21
C VAL A 124 -17.92 13.56 -1.35
N VAL A 125 -17.71 13.36 -0.06
CA VAL A 125 -18.73 13.52 0.95
C VAL A 125 -18.39 14.73 1.79
N HIS A 126 -19.41 15.55 2.05
CA HIS A 126 -19.26 16.83 2.74
C HIS A 126 -19.72 16.76 4.20
N THR A 127 -20.46 15.70 4.57
CA THR A 127 -21.02 15.52 5.91
C THR A 127 -20.58 14.20 6.51
N ASP A 128 -20.38 14.19 7.83
CA ASP A 128 -19.98 12.97 8.54
C ASP A 128 -21.08 11.91 8.48
N GLU A 129 -22.35 12.34 8.50
CA GLU A 129 -23.52 11.46 8.39
C GLU A 129 -23.54 10.68 7.07
N GLU A 130 -23.25 11.36 5.95
CA GLU A 130 -23.18 10.72 4.64
C GLU A 130 -21.95 9.81 4.53
N TYR A 131 -20.84 10.17 5.18
CA TYR A 131 -19.63 9.35 5.20
C TYR A 131 -19.90 8.06 5.97
N ASP A 132 -20.50 8.18 7.14
CA ASP A 132 -20.87 7.05 7.99
C ASP A 132 -21.95 6.18 7.34
N ALA A 133 -22.88 6.75 6.58
CA ALA A 133 -23.88 5.99 5.83
C ALA A 133 -23.26 4.99 4.83
N HIS A 134 -22.07 5.30 4.28
CA HIS A 134 -21.35 4.36 3.42
C HIS A 134 -20.77 3.16 4.19
N TYR A 135 -20.53 3.30 5.49
CA TYR A 135 -20.01 2.25 6.37
C TYR A 135 -21.08 1.63 7.28
N ALA A 136 -22.27 2.23 7.39
CA ALA A 136 -23.35 1.74 8.25
C ALA A 136 -23.88 0.36 7.84
N ALA A 137 -23.71 -0.01 6.56
CA ALA A 137 -24.01 -1.36 6.07
C ALA A 137 -22.93 -2.39 6.44
N ALA A 138 -21.77 -1.95 6.93
CA ALA A 138 -20.73 -2.82 7.43
C ALA A 138 -21.03 -3.17 8.89
N GLU A 139 -20.96 -4.44 9.24
CA GLU A 139 -20.99 -4.80 10.65
C GLU A 139 -19.83 -4.10 11.37
N PRO A 140 -20.07 -3.47 12.54
CA PRO A 140 -19.01 -2.84 13.31
C PRO A 140 -17.92 -3.86 13.56
N LEU A 141 -16.69 -3.51 13.18
CA LEU A 141 -15.52 -4.32 13.53
C LEU A 141 -15.57 -4.56 15.04
N PRO A 142 -15.29 -5.79 15.53
CA PRO A 142 -15.24 -6.03 16.96
C PRO A 142 -14.27 -5.02 17.57
N ALA A 143 -14.75 -4.27 18.57
CA ALA A 143 -14.05 -3.17 19.22
C ALA A 143 -12.85 -3.62 20.10
N GLY A 144 -12.16 -4.69 19.69
CA GLY A 144 -11.23 -5.45 20.53
C GLY A 144 -9.79 -5.55 20.02
N GLU A 145 -9.37 -4.74 19.05
CA GLU A 145 -7.93 -4.50 18.84
C GLU A 145 -7.56 -3.22 19.58
N GLU A 146 -7.41 -3.39 20.90
CA GLU A 146 -6.72 -2.47 21.78
C GLU A 146 -5.36 -2.15 21.15
N GLU A 147 -5.16 -0.87 20.85
CA GLU A 147 -3.87 -0.30 20.48
C GLU A 147 -2.84 -0.80 21.50
N LEU A 148 -2.01 -1.77 21.10
CA LEU A 148 -0.88 -2.21 21.90
C LEU A 148 -0.13 -0.95 22.33
N PRO A 149 0.02 -0.67 23.64
CA PRO A 149 0.70 0.53 24.08
C PRO A 149 2.10 0.53 23.47
N ALA A 150 2.43 1.63 22.80
CA ALA A 150 3.76 1.84 22.24
C ALA A 150 4.82 1.40 23.26
N PRO A 151 5.84 0.60 22.85
CA PRO A 151 6.88 0.21 23.77
C PRO A 151 7.48 1.47 24.39
N PRO A 152 7.62 1.55 25.73
CA PRO A 152 8.15 2.74 26.37
C PRO A 152 9.52 3.05 25.79
N LEU A 153 9.67 4.27 25.26
CA LEU A 153 10.95 4.84 24.88
C LEU A 153 11.90 4.68 26.08
N GLN A 154 12.85 3.75 25.96
CA GLN A 154 13.95 3.66 26.91
C GLN A 154 14.77 4.95 26.76
N LEU A 155 14.55 5.89 27.69
CA LEU A 155 15.45 6.99 27.95
C LEU A 155 16.82 6.38 28.29
N ALA A 156 17.77 6.52 27.36
CA ALA A 156 19.17 6.26 27.67
C ALA A 156 19.61 7.25 28.77
N PRO A 157 20.19 6.78 29.88
CA PRO A 157 20.79 7.68 30.85
C PRO A 157 22.03 8.33 30.23
N ALA A 158 22.01 9.66 30.21
CA ALA A 158 23.19 10.47 30.01
C ALA A 158 24.12 10.28 31.20
N ASP A 159 25.19 9.50 31.02
CA ASP A 159 26.30 9.51 31.96
C ASP A 159 27.52 10.21 31.36
N THR A 160 27.90 11.24 32.10
CA THR A 160 28.99 12.16 31.86
C THR A 160 30.21 11.63 32.61
N SER A 161 31.27 11.22 31.91
CA SER A 161 32.64 11.30 32.47
C SER A 161 33.73 11.05 31.42
N SER A 162 34.49 12.11 31.13
CA SER A 162 35.90 12.14 30.67
C SER A 162 36.84 11.44 31.70
N PRO A 163 38.18 11.22 31.52
CA PRO A 163 39.14 11.96 30.67
C PRO A 163 40.29 11.17 29.99
N PHE A 164 41.02 11.89 29.11
CA PHE A 164 42.46 11.79 28.78
C PHE A 164 43.12 10.43 28.45
N ALA A 165 43.66 10.30 27.22
CA ALA A 165 45.07 9.95 26.98
C ALA A 165 45.40 10.02 25.48
N VAL A 166 46.27 10.96 25.11
CA VAL A 166 47.05 10.97 23.86
C VAL A 166 48.28 10.09 24.06
N PRO A 167 48.72 9.33 23.04
CA PRO A 167 50.14 9.41 22.72
C PRO A 167 50.43 9.52 21.21
N PRO A 168 51.65 9.97 20.84
CA PRO A 168 52.00 10.45 19.52
C PRO A 168 52.71 9.39 18.66
N GLY A 169 52.63 9.57 17.33
CA GLY A 169 53.73 9.23 16.42
C GLY A 169 53.54 7.96 15.57
N ALA A 170 53.32 8.18 14.26
CA ALA A 170 53.90 7.46 13.10
C ALA A 170 52.93 7.63 11.92
N ALA A 171 53.16 8.61 11.05
CA ALA A 171 53.96 8.48 9.82
C ALA A 171 53.09 8.12 8.60
N LEU A 172 52.82 9.17 7.81
CA LEU A 172 52.78 9.22 6.34
C LEU A 172 52.91 7.88 5.60
N LEU A 173 51.94 7.57 4.73
CA LEU A 173 52.26 7.37 3.32
C LEU A 173 51.04 7.57 2.41
N ALA A 174 51.24 8.43 1.41
CA ALA A 174 50.34 8.77 0.34
C ALA A 174 50.26 7.67 -0.74
N CYS A 175 49.15 7.61 -1.46
CA CYS A 175 48.96 7.20 -2.87
C CYS A 175 47.44 7.35 -3.13
N VAL A 176 46.92 8.44 -3.71
CA VAL A 176 47.00 8.84 -5.13
C VAL A 176 47.06 7.64 -6.07
N PHE A 177 45.92 7.25 -6.65
CA PHE A 177 45.85 6.98 -8.09
C PHE A 177 44.43 7.21 -8.61
N SER A 178 44.31 8.38 -9.21
CA SER A 178 43.37 8.82 -10.21
C SER A 178 43.15 7.81 -11.36
N PHE A 179 41.93 7.84 -11.90
CA PHE A 179 41.62 7.90 -13.34
C PHE A 179 41.89 6.65 -14.23
N LEU A 180 40.83 6.09 -14.83
CA LEU A 180 40.48 6.27 -16.26
C LEU A 180 39.54 5.15 -16.78
N LEU A 181 38.50 5.62 -17.45
CA LEU A 181 37.89 5.13 -18.71
C LEU A 181 37.73 3.62 -18.97
N GLY A 182 36.47 3.25 -19.24
CA GLY A 182 36.09 2.02 -19.93
C GLY A 182 34.72 2.15 -20.60
N SER A 183 34.69 2.91 -21.69
CA SER A 183 33.57 3.15 -22.60
C SER A 183 33.07 1.89 -23.32
N PHE A 184 31.79 1.94 -23.71
CA PHE A 184 31.18 1.38 -24.93
C PHE A 184 30.99 -0.15 -25.07
N PHE A 185 29.72 -0.58 -25.14
CA PHE A 185 29.14 -1.44 -26.18
C PHE A 185 27.60 -1.26 -26.09
N PHE A 186 26.97 -0.46 -26.95
CA PHE A 186 26.46 -0.79 -28.29
C PHE A 186 25.44 -1.94 -28.26
N PHE A 187 24.14 -1.61 -28.31
CA PHE A 187 23.20 -2.40 -29.10
C PHE A 187 22.04 -1.54 -29.60
N GLU A 188 22.15 -1.24 -30.89
CA GLU A 188 21.14 -0.68 -31.78
C GLU A 188 20.07 -1.75 -32.07
N SER A 189 18.78 -1.43 -31.95
CA SER A 189 17.73 -2.25 -32.56
C SER A 189 16.48 -1.43 -32.88
N ASN A 190 16.28 -1.26 -34.19
CA ASN A 190 15.00 -1.36 -34.88
C ASN A 190 14.01 -0.19 -34.75
N ARG A 191 14.07 0.77 -35.70
CA ARG A 191 12.97 1.00 -36.67
C ARG A 191 13.37 1.95 -37.79
#